data_AF-A0A940FLH7-F1
#
_entry.id   AF-A0A940FLH7-F1
#
_cell.length_a   1.000
_cell.length_b   1.000
_cell.length_c   1.000
_cell.angle_alpha   90.00
_cell.angle_beta   90.00
_cell.angle_gamma   90.00
#
_symmetry.space_group_name_H-M   'P 1'
#
loop_
_entity.id
_entity.type
_entity.pdbx_description
1 polymer ?
#
loop_
_entity_poly.entity_id
_entity_poly.type
_entity_poly.pdbx_seq_one_letter_code
_entity_poly.pdbx_strand_id
1 'polypeptide(L)'
;MLKNKYILTAGAFAVWMLFFDNRDVITTHFKQRSELNRLEESKTWYEKEISKTRAELEQLRSDQAILEKYAREHYRMKKDNEDLFVISENPVQ
;
A
#
# COMPACT_ATOMS: atom_id res chain seq x y z
N MET A 1 15.95 -40.23 49.04
CA MET A 1 15.28 -40.60 47.77
C MET A 1 15.20 -39.36 46.87
N LEU A 2 16.36 -38.77 46.53
CA LEU A 2 16.50 -37.67 45.57
C LEU A 2 17.90 -37.82 44.91
N LYS A 3 18.02 -38.77 43.99
CA LYS A 3 19.14 -38.86 43.05
C LYS A 3 18.52 -38.47 41.71
N ASN A 4 18.65 -37.24 41.22
CA ASN A 4 19.87 -36.69 40.69
C ASN A 4 19.66 -35.17 40.48
N LYS A 5 20.44 -34.30 41.11
CA LYS A 5 20.25 -32.83 41.03
C LYS A 5 20.21 -32.33 39.57
N TYR A 6 20.96 -33.00 38.70
CA TYR A 6 20.99 -32.74 37.25
C TYR A 6 19.66 -32.99 36.54
N ILE A 7 18.88 -33.99 36.95
CA ILE A 7 17.56 -34.28 36.36
C ILE A 7 16.55 -33.22 36.79
N LEU A 8 16.63 -32.75 38.04
CA LEU A 8 15.77 -31.68 38.53
C LEU A 8 16.07 -30.36 37.80
N THR A 9 17.34 -30.01 37.63
CA THR A 9 17.74 -28.80 36.89
C THR A 9 17.41 -28.92 35.40
N ALA A 10 17.60 -30.09 34.79
CA ALA A 10 17.23 -30.32 33.39
C ALA A 10 15.71 -30.26 33.20
N GLY A 11 14.92 -30.79 34.14
CA GLY A 11 13.46 -30.69 34.11
C GLY A 11 12.98 -29.25 34.27
N ALA A 12 13.55 -28.49 35.22
CA ALA A 12 13.25 -27.08 35.40
C ALA A 12 13.65 -26.26 34.16
N PHE A 13 14.78 -26.59 33.52
CA PHE A 13 15.22 -25.95 32.28
C PHE A 13 14.35 -26.33 31.08
N ALA A 14 13.88 -27.57 31.00
CA ALA A 14 12.95 -28.00 29.97
C ALA A 14 11.59 -27.31 30.12
N VAL A 15 11.08 -27.19 31.34
CA VAL A 15 9.88 -26.40 31.65
C VAL A 15 10.13 -24.94 31.26
N TRP A 16 11.26 -24.35 31.66
CA TRP A 16 11.62 -22.99 31.28
C TRP A 16 11.64 -22.81 29.76
N MET A 17 12.31 -23.67 29.01
CA MET A 17 12.31 -23.61 27.54
C MET A 17 10.89 -23.78 26.99
N LEU A 18 10.09 -24.74 27.45
CA LEU A 18 8.72 -24.92 26.96
C LEU A 18 7.81 -23.71 27.21
N PHE A 19 7.98 -22.98 28.32
CA PHE A 19 7.17 -21.80 28.66
C PHE A 19 7.72 -20.48 28.08
N PHE A 20 9.03 -20.37 27.84
CA PHE A 20 9.67 -19.16 27.31
C PHE A 20 9.97 -19.22 25.81
N ASP A 21 10.26 -20.39 25.22
CA ASP A 21 10.45 -20.60 23.78
C ASP A 21 9.12 -20.45 23.01
N ASN A 22 8.00 -20.88 23.62
CA ASN A 22 6.66 -20.75 23.03
C ASN A 22 6.00 -19.38 23.23
N ARG A 23 6.68 -18.39 23.82
CA ARG A 23 6.14 -17.02 23.93
C ARG A 23 6.16 -16.22 22.62
N ASP A 24 6.35 -16.88 21.48
CA ASP A 24 6.22 -16.25 20.18
C ASP A 24 5.26 -16.92 19.21
N VAL A 25 4.60 -18.03 19.56
CA VAL A 25 3.70 -18.74 18.62
C VAL A 25 2.47 -17.88 18.31
N ILE A 26 1.88 -17.29 19.33
CA ILE A 26 0.73 -16.38 19.19
C ILE A 26 1.16 -15.12 18.42
N THR A 27 2.22 -14.44 18.86
CA THR A 27 2.69 -13.19 18.23
C THR A 27 3.09 -13.40 16.77
N THR A 28 3.77 -14.50 16.47
CA THR A 28 4.27 -14.84 15.13
C THR A 28 3.12 -15.20 14.20
N HIS A 29 2.11 -15.98 14.63
CA HIS A 29 0.96 -16.27 13.78
C HIS A 29 0.05 -15.06 13.55
N PHE A 30 -0.21 -14.25 14.58
CA PHE A 30 -1.09 -13.07 14.43
C PHE A 30 -0.43 -11.99 13.58
N LYS A 31 0.88 -11.70 13.76
CA LYS A 31 1.60 -10.71 12.94
C LYS A 31 1.73 -11.12 11.49
N GLN A 32 2.07 -12.38 11.22
CA GLN A 32 2.17 -12.86 9.83
C GLN A 32 0.83 -12.78 9.12
N ARG A 33 -0.27 -13.10 9.82
CA ARG A 33 -1.60 -13.08 9.22
C ARG A 33 -2.12 -11.66 8.99
N SER A 34 -1.82 -10.71 9.87
CA SER A 34 -2.14 -9.30 9.64
C SER A 34 -1.31 -8.70 8.51
N GLU A 35 -0.03 -9.07 8.41
CA GLU A 35 0.84 -8.62 7.33
C GLU A 35 0.41 -9.17 5.97
N LEU A 36 0.02 -10.44 5.90
CA LEU A 36 -0.58 -11.05 4.71
C LEU A 36 -1.86 -10.32 4.28
N ASN A 37 -2.78 -10.10 5.21
CA ASN A 37 -4.03 -9.37 4.90
C ASN A 37 -3.75 -7.95 4.39
N ARG A 38 -2.77 -7.25 4.99
CA ARG A 38 -2.37 -5.91 4.53
C ARG A 38 -1.80 -5.93 3.12
N LEU A 39 -1.02 -6.95 2.79
CA LEU A 39 -0.44 -7.11 1.46
C LEU A 39 -1.50 -7.42 0.40
N GLU A 40 -2.48 -8.28 0.72
CA GLU A 40 -3.63 -8.56 -0.14
C GLU A 40 -4.49 -7.31 -0.36
N GLU A 41 -4.79 -6.56 0.70
CA GLU A 41 -5.54 -5.30 0.59
C GLU A 41 -4.82 -4.30 -0.30
N SER A 42 -3.51 -4.12 -0.10
CA SER A 42 -2.69 -3.25 -0.94
C SER A 42 -2.72 -3.69 -2.41
N LYS A 43 -2.58 -5.00 -2.68
CA LYS A 43 -2.67 -5.56 -4.03
C LYS A 43 -4.01 -5.24 -4.68
N THR A 44 -5.13 -5.52 -4.00
CA THR A 44 -6.47 -5.24 -4.54
C THR A 44 -6.70 -3.76 -4.81
N TRP A 45 -6.17 -2.89 -3.95
CA TRP A 45 -6.22 -1.44 -4.16
C TRP A 45 -5.48 -1.02 -5.43
N TYR A 46 -4.25 -1.48 -5.63
CA TYR A 46 -3.47 -1.17 -6.83
C TYR A 46 -4.11 -1.73 -8.11
N GLU A 47 -4.63 -2.95 -8.07
CA GLU A 47 -5.34 -3.54 -9.21
C GLU A 47 -6.57 -2.72 -9.61
N LYS A 48 -7.32 -2.22 -8.62
CA LYS A 48 -8.46 -1.34 -8.84
C LYS A 48 -8.02 0.00 -9.44
N GLU A 49 -6.98 0.62 -8.91
CA GLU A 49 -6.48 1.90 -9.40
C GLU A 49 -5.96 1.78 -10.83
N ILE A 50 -5.20 0.71 -11.13
CA ILE A 50 -4.73 0.41 -12.49
C ILE A 50 -5.92 0.24 -13.45
N SER A 51 -6.96 -0.49 -13.05
CA SER A 51 -8.16 -0.69 -13.87
C SER A 51 -8.85 0.65 -14.17
N LYS A 52 -9.01 1.50 -13.15
CA LYS A 52 -9.59 2.83 -13.28
C LYS A 52 -8.76 3.72 -14.20
N THR A 53 -7.45 3.83 -13.98
CA THR A 53 -6.55 4.62 -14.83
C THR A 53 -6.55 4.11 -16.27
N ARG A 54 -6.62 2.80 -16.50
CA ARG A 54 -6.73 2.23 -17.85
C ARG A 54 -8.04 2.61 -18.53
N ALA A 55 -9.16 2.57 -17.80
CA ALA A 55 -10.46 2.98 -18.32
C ALA A 55 -10.47 4.48 -18.69
N GLU A 56 -9.89 5.33 -17.84
CA GLU A 56 -9.69 6.75 -18.15
C GLU A 56 -8.82 6.93 -19.40
N LEU A 57 -7.67 6.24 -19.49
CA LEU A 57 -6.79 6.27 -20.65
C LEU A 57 -7.52 5.87 -21.95
N GLU A 58 -8.35 4.84 -21.90
CA GLU A 58 -9.13 4.40 -23.05
C GLU A 58 -10.17 5.46 -23.47
N GLN A 59 -10.85 6.08 -22.50
CA GLN A 59 -11.76 7.19 -22.76
C GLN A 59 -11.05 8.37 -23.42
N LEU A 60 -9.88 8.76 -22.91
CA LEU A 60 -9.05 9.80 -23.53
C LEU A 60 -8.58 9.44 -24.94
N ARG A 61 -8.32 8.15 -25.23
CA ARG A 61 -7.90 7.70 -26.57
C ARG A 61 -9.06 7.62 -27.56
N SER A 62 -10.25 7.27 -27.09
CA SER A 62 -11.43 7.08 -27.93
C SER A 62 -12.04 8.38 -28.45
N ASP A 63 -11.85 9.49 -27.73
CA ASP A 63 -12.46 10.79 -28.07
C ASP A 63 -11.42 11.92 -28.02
N GLN A 64 -11.07 12.42 -29.20
CA GLN A 64 -10.11 13.51 -29.37
C GLN A 64 -10.58 14.82 -28.72
N ALA A 65 -11.89 15.04 -28.59
CA ALA A 65 -12.43 16.20 -27.89
C ALA A 65 -12.25 16.08 -26.37
N ILE A 66 -12.39 14.88 -25.81
CA ILE A 66 -12.12 14.62 -24.38
C ILE A 66 -10.63 14.78 -24.08
N LEU A 67 -9.76 14.29 -24.97
CA LEU A 67 -8.31 14.48 -24.85
C LEU A 67 -7.92 15.97 -24.87
N GLU A 68 -8.45 16.74 -25.83
CA GLU A 68 -8.18 18.18 -25.93
C GLU A 68 -8.67 18.92 -24.68
N LYS A 69 -9.86 18.59 -24.17
CA LYS A 69 -10.40 19.17 -22.93
C LYS A 69 -9.50 18.88 -21.73
N TYR A 70 -9.10 17.62 -21.54
CA TYR A 70 -8.22 17.21 -20.44
C TYR A 70 -6.86 17.92 -20.49
N ALA A 71 -6.26 18.01 -21.69
CA ALA A 71 -5.00 18.71 -21.89
C ALA A 71 -5.09 20.21 -21.59
N ARG A 72 -6.22 20.85 -21.93
CA ARG A 72 -6.47 22.28 -21.65
C ARG A 72 -6.75 22.54 -20.17
N GLU A 73 -7.51 21.70 -19.49
CA GLU A 73 -7.87 21.89 -18.07
C GLU A 73 -6.71 21.57 -17.12
N HIS A 74 -6.02 20.44 -17.32
CA HIS A 74 -4.97 20.00 -16.40
C HIS A 74 -3.58 20.56 -16.73
N TYR A 75 -3.27 20.74 -18.01
CA TYR A 75 -1.94 21.12 -18.46
C TYR A 75 -1.89 22.48 -19.15
N ARG A 76 -3.05 23.16 -19.31
CA ARG A 76 -3.16 24.46 -20.01
C ARG A 76 -2.52 24.44 -21.41
N MET A 77 -2.59 23.30 -22.08
CA MET A 77 -2.05 23.12 -23.42
C MET A 77 -2.79 24.04 -24.41
N LYS A 78 -2.04 24.68 -25.33
CA LYS A 78 -2.57 25.53 -26.40
C LYS A 78 -2.11 25.01 -27.76
N LYS A 79 -2.87 25.29 -28.83
CA LYS A 79 -2.40 25.07 -30.21
C LYS A 79 -1.41 26.18 -30.60
N ASP A 80 -0.52 25.91 -31.54
CA ASP A 80 0.53 26.87 -31.96
C ASP A 80 -0.05 28.19 -32.49
N ASN A 81 -1.28 28.17 -33.01
CA ASN A 81 -2.01 29.32 -33.53
C ASN A 81 -3.00 29.95 -32.52
N GLU A 82 -2.94 29.57 -31.24
CA GLU A 82 -3.78 30.14 -30.17
C GLU A 82 -2.95 30.85 -29.11
N ASP A 83 -3.50 31.93 -28.56
CA ASP A 83 -2.97 32.63 -27.40
C ASP A 83 -3.79 32.31 -26.14
N LEU A 84 -3.11 31.86 -25.09
CA LEU A 84 -3.73 31.47 -23.82
C LEU A 84 -3.63 32.62 -22.81
N PHE A 85 -4.76 33.19 -22.42
CA PHE A 85 -4.82 34.24 -21.39
C PHE A 85 -5.25 33.65 -20.05
N VAL A 86 -4.35 33.65 -19.05
CA VAL A 86 -4.68 33.22 -17.68
C VAL A 86 -4.98 34.47 -16.85
N ILE A 87 -6.26 34.73 -16.61
CA ILE A 87 -6.69 35.85 -15.75
C ILE A 87 -6.54 35.39 -14.29
N SER A 88 -5.61 36.01 -13.57
CA SER A 88 -5.44 35.81 -12.13
C SER A 88 -6.21 36.91 -11.39
N GLU A 89 -6.96 36.56 -10.35
CA GLU A 89 -7.74 37.54 -9.56
C GLU A 89 -6.86 38.49 -8.73
N ASN A 90 -5.54 38.25 -8.69
CA ASN A 90 -4.59 39.13 -8.02
C ASN A 90 -3.81 39.95 -9.07
N PRO A 91 -4.09 41.26 -9.20
CA PRO A 91 -3.23 42.12 -9.99
C PRO A 91 -1.86 42.17 -9.29
N VAL A 92 -0.82 41.70 -10.00
CA VAL A 92 0.56 41.94 -9.58
C VAL A 92 0.76 43.46 -9.66
N GLN A 93 1.03 44.07 -8.51
CA GLN A 93 1.45 45.47 -8.38
C GLN A 93 2.86 45.65 -8.93
#